data_AF-A0A2H0RKD5-F1
#
_entry.id   AF-A0A2H0RKD5-F1
#
_cell.length_a   1.000
_cell.length_b   1.000
_cell.length_c   1.000
_cell.angle_alpha   90.00
_cell.angle_beta   90.00
_cell.angle_gamma   90.00
#
_symmetry.space_group_name_H-M   'P 1'
#
loop_
_entity.id
_entity.type
_entity.pdbx_description
1 polymer ?
#
loop_
_entity_poly.entity_id
_entity_poly.type
_entity_poly.pdbx_seq_one_letter_code
_entity_poly.pdbx_strand_id
1 'polypeptide(L)'
;MKSQKAAIFALISLILLALFGYGYALLNRAKEQPENPIVWQEYRSDSFGFLINYPDDWEVYETELDGGGLVHAVNFFPRGSVATTSLPLDHHADSVHVSVFPYGVPTEGVFSTSRPSEVTSILGGFGLDFTLDNDEAWATYLRPSTTPATWDQVGFIFARAPISDLLVYCKRNEIRIEMEGCDPLGSSDMIRRSGKVDERMRRIQVEMIASFQVLPGVETHDPRIKVYSPSRNESIESPLIITGEARGTWYFEATFPIVLTNWDGLIIAEHYAEATDEWMTEDFVPFKATLNFVSPYKNGDPDFMRRGFLILQRSNPSGLPENDAAIEIPVRFSEQN
;
A
#
# COMPACT_ATOMS: atom_id res chain seq x y z
N MET A 1 35.52 -60.10 35.61
CA MET A 1 35.89 -59.64 34.25
C MET A 1 34.73 -59.18 33.36
N LYS A 2 33.54 -59.81 33.34
CA LYS A 2 32.39 -59.35 32.51
C LYS A 2 31.76 -58.02 32.97
N SER A 3 31.57 -57.84 34.29
CA SER A 3 30.96 -56.62 34.87
C SER A 3 31.81 -55.35 34.67
N GLN A 4 33.15 -55.47 34.75
CA GLN A 4 34.07 -54.34 34.60
C GLN A 4 34.13 -53.81 33.16
N LYS A 5 34.01 -54.70 32.16
CA LYS A 5 33.93 -54.32 30.74
C LYS A 5 32.63 -53.60 30.40
N ALA A 6 31.50 -54.01 31.01
CA ALA A 6 30.22 -53.35 30.83
C ALA A 6 30.20 -51.93 31.41
N ALA A 7 30.81 -51.73 32.58
CA ALA A 7 30.93 -50.41 33.21
C ALA A 7 31.80 -49.44 32.38
N ILE A 8 32.90 -49.94 31.79
CA ILE A 8 33.76 -49.13 30.92
C ILE A 8 33.04 -48.73 29.63
N PHE A 9 32.28 -49.65 29.02
CA PHE A 9 31.48 -49.33 27.84
C PHE A 9 30.40 -48.28 28.12
N ALA A 10 29.68 -48.40 29.24
CA ALA A 10 28.68 -47.42 29.64
C ALA A 10 29.29 -46.03 29.86
N LEU A 11 30.48 -45.97 30.48
CA LEU A 11 31.20 -44.72 30.70
C LEU A 11 31.65 -44.07 29.39
N ILE A 12 32.18 -44.87 28.44
CA ILE A 12 32.58 -44.38 27.11
C ILE A 12 31.37 -43.85 26.33
N SER A 13 30.23 -44.55 26.37
CA SER A 13 29.00 -44.10 25.72
C SER A 13 28.46 -42.79 26.31
N LEU A 14 28.52 -42.62 27.63
CA LEU A 14 28.14 -41.37 28.30
C LEU A 14 29.06 -40.21 27.91
N ILE A 15 30.37 -40.45 27.83
CA ILE A 15 31.35 -39.44 27.40
C ILE A 15 31.10 -39.05 25.94
N LEU A 16 30.85 -40.01 25.05
CA LEU A 16 30.55 -39.73 23.65
C LEU A 16 29.25 -38.94 23.47
N LEU A 17 28.19 -39.27 24.23
CA LEU A 17 26.94 -38.52 24.23
C LEU A 17 27.13 -37.08 24.73
N ALA A 18 27.92 -36.88 25.79
CA ALA A 18 28.22 -35.56 26.31
C ALA A 18 29.07 -34.74 25.35
N LEU A 19 30.07 -35.35 24.70
CA LEU A 19 30.89 -34.70 23.67
C LEU A 19 30.07 -34.35 22.42
N PHE A 20 29.16 -35.22 22.00
CA PHE A 20 28.26 -34.96 20.89
C PHE A 20 27.27 -33.83 21.21
N GLY A 21 26.66 -33.84 22.40
CA GLY A 21 25.79 -32.76 22.88
C GLY A 21 26.52 -31.42 23.01
N TYR A 22 27.75 -31.42 23.52
CA TYR A 22 28.58 -30.23 23.64
C TYR A 22 29.03 -29.69 22.27
N GLY A 23 29.41 -30.57 21.34
CA GLY A 23 29.74 -30.21 19.95
C GLY A 23 28.53 -29.63 19.22
N TYR A 24 27.34 -30.23 19.39
CA TYR A 24 26.09 -29.72 18.84
C TYR A 24 25.73 -28.34 19.40
N ALA A 25 25.89 -28.14 20.71
CA ALA A 25 25.67 -26.84 21.35
C ALA A 25 26.66 -25.77 20.86
N LEU A 26 27.94 -26.10 20.69
CA LEU A 26 28.95 -25.19 20.14
C LEU A 26 28.68 -24.83 18.67
N LEU A 27 28.24 -25.80 17.86
CA LEU A 27 27.85 -25.55 16.46
C LEU A 27 26.63 -24.63 16.37
N ASN A 28 25.63 -24.80 17.24
CA ASN A 28 24.48 -23.90 17.31
C ASN A 28 24.87 -22.50 17.79
N ARG A 29 25.75 -22.40 18.79
CA ARG A 29 26.26 -21.13 19.31
C ARG A 29 27.15 -20.39 18.31
N ALA A 30 27.82 -21.10 17.41
CA ALA A 30 28.60 -20.52 16.33
C ALA A 30 27.74 -20.09 15.12
N LYS A 31 26.50 -20.57 15.00
CA LYS A 31 25.53 -20.11 13.99
C LYS A 31 24.85 -18.80 14.39
N GLU A 32 24.78 -18.49 15.67
CA GLU A 32 24.34 -17.19 16.18
C GLU A 32 25.50 -16.18 16.09
N GLN A 33 25.80 -15.68 14.89
CA GLN A 33 26.51 -14.39 14.81
C GLN A 33 25.57 -13.33 15.41
N PRO A 34 26.05 -12.45 16.30
CA PRO A 34 25.25 -11.33 16.75
C PRO A 34 24.96 -10.46 15.53
N GLU A 35 23.72 -10.50 15.05
CA GLU A 35 23.27 -9.61 13.98
C GLU A 35 23.51 -8.17 14.43
N ASN A 36 24.06 -7.34 13.55
CA ASN A 36 24.21 -5.92 13.84
C ASN A 36 22.82 -5.34 14.19
N PRO A 37 22.73 -4.53 15.26
CA PRO A 37 21.48 -3.90 15.64
C PRO A 37 20.99 -3.02 14.49
N ILE A 38 19.69 -3.07 14.22
CA ILE A 38 19.05 -2.24 13.19
C ILE A 38 19.02 -0.80 13.70
N VAL A 39 19.53 0.13 12.89
CA VAL A 39 19.40 1.56 13.15
C VAL A 39 18.16 2.04 12.41
N TRP A 40 17.20 2.56 13.16
CA TRP A 40 15.92 3.02 12.63
C TRP A 40 15.96 4.52 12.35
N GLN A 41 15.31 4.92 11.26
CA GLN A 41 15.00 6.30 10.92
C GLN A 41 13.49 6.45 10.76
N GLU A 42 12.99 7.66 10.97
CA GLU A 42 11.59 8.00 10.73
C GLU A 42 11.45 8.65 9.35
N TYR A 43 10.55 8.14 8.54
CA TYR A 43 10.11 8.80 7.32
C TYR A 43 8.80 9.52 7.59
N ARG A 44 8.69 10.73 7.05
CA ARG A 44 7.52 11.60 7.15
C ARG A 44 7.05 11.97 5.75
N SER A 45 5.82 11.59 5.43
CA SER A 45 5.14 12.06 4.23
C SER A 45 4.13 13.13 4.60
N ASP A 46 4.44 14.39 4.28
CA ASP A 46 3.47 15.49 4.41
C ASP A 46 2.44 15.48 3.26
N SER A 47 2.74 14.86 2.13
CA SER A 47 1.84 14.65 0.97
C SER A 47 0.74 13.63 1.28
N PHE A 48 1.12 12.50 1.89
CA PHE A 48 0.22 11.38 2.21
C PHE A 48 -0.09 11.28 3.71
N GLY A 49 0.38 12.21 4.52
CA GLY A 49 -0.07 12.40 5.90
C GLY A 49 0.28 11.27 6.87
N PHE A 50 1.45 10.64 6.75
CA PHE A 50 1.86 9.57 7.67
C PHE A 50 3.33 9.63 8.09
N LEU A 51 3.61 8.95 9.19
CA LEU A 51 4.95 8.60 9.67
C LEU A 51 5.13 7.08 9.61
N ILE A 52 6.33 6.62 9.28
CA ILE A 52 6.72 5.22 9.42
C ILE A 52 8.22 5.13 9.70
N ASN A 53 8.61 4.23 10.60
CA ASN A 53 10.01 3.93 10.83
C ASN A 53 10.51 2.90 9.81
N TYR A 54 11.75 3.07 9.35
CA TYR A 54 12.42 2.19 8.41
C TYR A 54 13.92 2.09 8.74
N PRO A 55 14.61 1.01 8.32
CA PRO A 55 16.05 0.89 8.56
C PRO A 55 16.87 1.93 7.77
N ASP A 56 17.97 2.42 8.35
CA ASP A 56 18.86 3.42 7.74
C ASP A 56 19.64 2.91 6.49
N ASP A 57 19.74 1.60 6.35
CA ASP A 57 20.31 0.91 5.20
C ASP A 57 19.27 0.62 4.09
N TRP A 58 18.04 1.10 4.24
CA TRP A 58 17.00 1.07 3.20
C TRP A 58 16.94 2.42 2.45
N GLU A 59 16.36 2.39 1.27
CA GLU A 59 16.05 3.51 0.40
C GLU A 59 14.54 3.74 0.37
N VAL A 60 14.15 5.00 0.17
CA VAL A 60 12.75 5.41 0.04
C VAL A 60 12.55 6.00 -1.35
N TYR A 61 11.50 5.55 -2.03
CA TYR A 61 11.04 6.11 -3.29
C TYR A 61 9.58 6.54 -3.14
N GLU A 62 9.30 7.80 -3.40
CA GLU A 62 7.96 8.38 -3.41
C GLU A 62 7.61 8.82 -4.82
N THR A 63 6.46 8.41 -5.33
CA THR A 63 5.95 8.85 -6.64
C THR A 63 5.49 10.31 -6.58
N GLU A 64 5.93 11.13 -7.52
CA GLU A 64 5.50 12.52 -7.68
C GLU A 64 3.99 12.59 -8.01
N LEU A 65 3.28 13.56 -7.41
CA LEU A 65 1.84 13.74 -7.57
C LEU A 65 1.47 14.40 -8.90
N ASP A 66 2.38 15.15 -9.51
CA ASP A 66 2.20 16.04 -10.67
C ASP A 66 2.65 15.43 -12.01
N GLY A 67 3.29 14.26 -11.99
CA GLY A 67 3.90 13.64 -13.18
C GLY A 67 2.97 12.79 -14.07
N GLY A 68 1.65 12.76 -13.82
CA GLY A 68 0.72 11.89 -14.56
C GLY A 68 0.89 10.39 -14.29
N GLY A 69 1.56 10.02 -13.20
CA GLY A 69 1.70 8.64 -12.75
C GLY A 69 0.39 8.12 -12.17
N LEU A 70 -0.16 7.05 -12.77
CA LEU A 70 -1.43 6.43 -12.35
C LEU A 70 -1.38 5.74 -10.98
N VAL A 71 -0.21 5.65 -10.35
CA VAL A 71 0.00 4.95 -9.08
C VAL A 71 0.76 5.85 -8.12
N HIS A 72 0.12 6.18 -7.00
CA HIS A 72 0.76 6.92 -5.92
C HIS A 72 1.20 5.95 -4.83
N ALA A 73 2.50 5.89 -4.60
CA ALA A 73 3.11 4.97 -3.67
C ALA A 73 4.34 5.56 -2.98
N VAL A 74 4.58 5.09 -1.76
CA VAL A 74 5.86 5.23 -1.06
C VAL A 74 6.44 3.83 -0.86
N ASN A 75 7.55 3.53 -1.54
CA ASN A 75 8.26 2.27 -1.40
C ASN A 75 9.48 2.43 -0.49
N PHE A 76 9.67 1.44 0.38
CA PHE A 76 10.85 1.26 1.22
C PHE A 76 11.48 -0.07 0.84
N PHE A 77 12.76 -0.08 0.49
CA PHE A 77 13.48 -1.30 0.11
C PHE A 77 14.97 -1.21 0.47
N PRO A 78 15.68 -2.32 0.72
CA PRO A 78 17.11 -2.31 1.03
C PRO A 78 17.95 -1.63 -0.07
N ARG A 79 18.96 -0.86 0.35
CA ARG A 79 19.85 -0.14 -0.58
C ARG A 79 20.50 -1.10 -1.57
N GLY A 80 20.38 -0.79 -2.86
CA GLY A 80 20.95 -1.59 -3.94
C GLY A 80 20.22 -2.91 -4.25
N SER A 81 19.04 -3.17 -3.65
CA SER A 81 18.22 -4.34 -3.99
C SER A 81 17.39 -4.17 -5.26
N VAL A 82 17.27 -2.95 -5.79
CA VAL A 82 16.48 -2.62 -6.98
C VAL A 82 17.41 -2.36 -8.15
N ALA A 83 17.85 -3.44 -8.82
CA ALA A 83 18.76 -3.34 -9.97
C ALA A 83 18.03 -3.34 -11.34
N THR A 84 16.76 -3.78 -11.41
CA THR A 84 16.02 -3.98 -12.68
C THR A 84 14.49 -3.86 -12.56
N THR A 85 13.96 -3.34 -11.45
CA THR A 85 12.52 -3.34 -11.18
C THR A 85 11.88 -2.02 -11.62
N SER A 86 10.74 -2.07 -12.31
CA SER A 86 9.93 -0.87 -12.58
C SER A 86 9.34 -0.39 -11.26
N LEU A 87 9.83 0.74 -10.75
CA LEU A 87 9.18 1.45 -9.65
C LEU A 87 7.86 2.07 -10.14
N PRO A 88 6.82 2.16 -9.30
CA PRO A 88 6.79 1.75 -7.90
C PRO A 88 6.70 0.23 -7.69
N LEU A 89 7.25 -0.28 -6.57
CA LEU A 89 7.16 -1.69 -6.16
C LEU A 89 5.75 -2.00 -5.63
N ASP A 90 5.00 -2.79 -6.39
CA ASP A 90 3.67 -3.27 -6.00
C ASP A 90 3.71 -4.68 -5.40
N HIS A 91 2.52 -5.22 -5.15
CA HIS A 91 2.33 -6.54 -4.55
C HIS A 91 2.71 -7.71 -5.48
N HIS A 92 3.00 -7.45 -6.77
CA HIS A 92 3.55 -8.41 -7.71
C HIS A 92 5.08 -8.36 -7.77
N ALA A 93 5.71 -7.29 -7.29
CA ALA A 93 7.16 -7.16 -7.30
C ALA A 93 7.82 -8.29 -6.49
N ASP A 94 8.70 -9.06 -7.12
CA ASP A 94 9.47 -10.13 -6.47
C ASP A 94 10.76 -9.60 -5.85
N SER A 95 10.61 -8.59 -4.99
CA SER A 95 11.71 -7.97 -4.26
C SER A 95 11.28 -7.66 -2.83
N VAL A 96 12.25 -7.59 -1.93
CA VAL A 96 11.99 -7.23 -0.53
C VAL A 96 11.60 -5.76 -0.44
N HIS A 97 10.41 -5.48 0.09
CA HIS A 97 9.92 -4.11 0.24
C HIS A 97 8.81 -3.98 1.28
N VAL A 98 8.58 -2.74 1.72
CA VAL A 98 7.33 -2.26 2.29
C VAL A 98 6.84 -1.13 1.40
N SER A 99 5.59 -1.19 0.96
CA SER A 99 4.98 -0.22 0.06
C SER A 99 3.69 0.30 0.68
N VAL A 100 3.55 1.61 0.68
CA VAL A 100 2.35 2.32 1.11
C VAL A 100 1.64 2.83 -0.13
N PHE A 101 0.37 2.46 -0.32
CA PHE A 101 -0.48 2.86 -1.45
C PHE A 101 -1.68 3.67 -0.93
N PRO A 102 -1.55 5.00 -0.79
CA PRO A 102 -2.60 5.87 -0.23
C PRO A 102 -3.95 5.80 -0.94
N TYR A 103 -3.94 5.68 -2.26
CA TYR A 103 -5.17 5.58 -3.08
C TYR A 103 -5.49 4.15 -3.53
N GLY A 104 -4.70 3.19 -3.05
CA GLY A 104 -4.76 1.81 -3.51
C GLY A 104 -4.32 1.64 -4.97
N VAL A 105 -4.25 0.38 -5.37
CA VAL A 105 -4.07 -0.10 -6.74
C VAL A 105 -4.91 -1.37 -6.87
N PRO A 106 -5.26 -1.83 -8.08
CA PRO A 106 -5.80 -3.18 -8.27
C PRO A 106 -4.88 -4.19 -7.56
N THR A 107 -5.45 -5.04 -6.69
CA THR A 107 -4.71 -6.06 -5.91
C THR A 107 -5.01 -7.48 -6.37
N GLU A 108 -5.83 -7.60 -7.43
CA GLU A 108 -6.20 -8.86 -8.02
C GLU A 108 -4.94 -9.62 -8.45
N GLY A 109 -4.75 -10.85 -7.96
CA GLY A 109 -3.66 -11.72 -8.40
C GLY A 109 -2.70 -12.21 -7.31
N VAL A 110 -2.76 -11.71 -6.08
CA VAL A 110 -2.03 -12.34 -4.95
C VAL A 110 -2.78 -13.58 -4.46
N PHE A 111 -2.69 -14.67 -5.22
CA PHE A 111 -3.28 -15.94 -4.84
C PHE A 111 -2.33 -16.73 -3.96
N SER A 112 -2.58 -16.81 -2.65
CA SER A 112 -1.85 -17.65 -1.69
C SER A 112 -2.80 -18.14 -0.61
N THR A 113 -2.39 -19.15 0.15
CA THR A 113 -2.94 -19.31 1.49
C THR A 113 -2.67 -18.07 2.32
N SER A 114 -3.59 -17.74 3.21
CA SER A 114 -3.47 -16.58 4.08
C SER A 114 -4.15 -16.83 5.42
N ARG A 115 -3.78 -16.01 6.40
CA ARG A 115 -4.40 -15.92 7.72
C ARG A 115 -4.52 -14.46 8.13
N PRO A 116 -5.36 -14.12 9.12
CA PRO A 116 -5.36 -12.78 9.71
C PRO A 116 -3.95 -12.40 10.19
N SER A 117 -3.50 -11.19 9.84
CA SER A 117 -2.19 -10.70 10.24
C SER A 117 -2.19 -10.29 11.70
N GLU A 118 -1.14 -10.66 12.45
CA GLU A 118 -0.99 -10.28 13.85
C GLU A 118 -0.83 -8.76 14.04
N VAL A 119 -0.34 -8.05 13.00
CA VAL A 119 -0.17 -6.59 13.01
C VAL A 119 -1.51 -5.85 13.17
N THR A 120 -2.64 -6.49 12.81
CA THR A 120 -3.98 -5.93 13.05
C THR A 120 -4.30 -5.74 14.53
N SER A 121 -3.64 -6.48 15.43
CA SER A 121 -3.79 -6.25 16.88
C SER A 121 -3.16 -4.93 17.34
N ILE A 122 -2.23 -4.38 16.55
CA ILE A 122 -1.50 -3.14 16.85
C ILE A 122 -2.22 -1.95 16.21
N LEU A 123 -2.54 -2.04 14.92
CA LEU A 123 -3.09 -0.92 14.15
C LEU A 123 -4.61 -0.97 13.95
N GLY A 124 -5.26 -2.04 14.41
CA GLY A 124 -6.65 -2.34 14.06
C GLY A 124 -6.83 -2.56 12.56
N GLY A 125 -8.09 -2.59 12.12
CA GLY A 125 -8.45 -2.63 10.72
C GLY A 125 -8.47 -4.05 10.16
N PHE A 126 -8.06 -4.20 8.90
CA PHE A 126 -8.04 -5.48 8.19
C PHE A 126 -6.63 -5.80 7.74
N GLY A 127 -6.18 -7.03 7.95
CA GLY A 127 -4.85 -7.45 7.48
C GLY A 127 -4.76 -8.94 7.28
N LEU A 128 -4.02 -9.33 6.24
CA LEU A 128 -3.77 -10.71 5.86
C LEU A 128 -2.27 -10.94 5.78
N ASP A 129 -1.80 -12.00 6.43
CA ASP A 129 -0.50 -12.56 6.18
C ASP A 129 -0.64 -13.68 5.14
N PHE A 130 0.04 -13.54 4.00
CA PHE A 130 0.14 -14.61 3.02
C PHE A 130 1.20 -15.62 3.46
N THR A 131 0.84 -16.90 3.42
CA THR A 131 1.69 -17.99 3.94
C THR A 131 2.21 -18.89 2.83
N LEU A 132 3.33 -19.53 3.13
CA LEU A 132 3.86 -20.69 2.41
C LEU A 132 3.17 -21.98 2.93
N ASP A 133 3.49 -23.11 2.30
CA ASP A 133 2.96 -24.43 2.69
C ASP A 133 3.29 -24.88 4.12
N ASN A 134 4.36 -24.34 4.69
CA ASN A 134 4.78 -24.58 6.07
C ASN A 134 4.18 -23.56 7.06
N ASP A 135 3.19 -22.78 6.64
CA ASP A 135 2.52 -21.71 7.42
C ASP A 135 3.42 -20.53 7.81
N GLU A 136 4.63 -20.41 7.25
CA GLU A 136 5.46 -19.21 7.38
C GLU A 136 4.88 -18.07 6.56
N ALA A 137 4.69 -16.91 7.20
CA ALA A 137 4.19 -15.70 6.55
C ALA A 137 5.30 -15.02 5.74
N TRP A 138 5.09 -14.85 4.43
CA TRP A 138 6.05 -14.23 3.52
C TRP A 138 5.65 -12.83 3.07
N ALA A 139 4.37 -12.45 3.20
CA ALA A 139 3.91 -11.10 2.93
C ALA A 139 2.76 -10.70 3.87
N THR A 140 2.57 -9.40 4.02
CA THR A 140 1.43 -8.80 4.73
C THR A 140 0.74 -7.80 3.81
N TYR A 141 -0.57 -7.91 3.70
CA TYR A 141 -1.46 -6.84 3.23
C TYR A 141 -2.18 -6.26 4.44
N LEU A 142 -2.15 -4.94 4.61
CA LEU A 142 -2.79 -4.26 5.74
C LEU A 142 -3.54 -3.01 5.29
N ARG A 143 -4.79 -2.88 5.76
CA ARG A 143 -5.58 -1.65 5.76
C ARG A 143 -5.76 -1.22 7.22
N PRO A 144 -4.99 -0.20 7.69
CA PRO A 144 -5.11 0.30 9.05
C PRO A 144 -6.54 0.75 9.37
N SER A 145 -6.96 0.63 10.64
CA SER A 145 -8.28 1.13 11.07
C SER A 145 -8.41 2.65 10.90
N THR A 146 -7.28 3.35 10.99
CA THR A 146 -7.18 4.80 10.88
C THR A 146 -6.16 5.09 9.79
N THR A 147 -6.59 5.78 8.74
CA THR A 147 -5.72 6.24 7.65
C THR A 147 -5.66 7.76 7.63
N PRO A 148 -4.61 8.35 7.05
CA PRO A 148 -4.55 9.78 6.82
C PRO A 148 -5.76 10.27 6.02
N ALA A 149 -6.20 11.50 6.28
CA ALA A 149 -7.35 12.10 5.58
C ALA A 149 -7.10 12.26 4.07
N THR A 150 -5.83 12.17 3.65
CA THR A 150 -5.42 12.18 2.25
C THR A 150 -5.66 10.86 1.54
N TRP A 151 -5.84 9.73 2.24
CA TRP A 151 -5.96 8.41 1.62
C TRP A 151 -7.38 8.12 1.15
N ASP A 152 -7.49 7.27 0.13
CA ASP A 152 -8.78 6.66 -0.21
C ASP A 152 -9.11 5.52 0.75
N GLN A 153 -10.39 5.15 0.79
CA GLN A 153 -10.83 4.03 1.63
C GLN A 153 -10.05 2.76 1.31
N VAL A 154 -9.69 2.54 0.04
CA VAL A 154 -8.98 1.35 -0.45
C VAL A 154 -7.45 1.41 -0.23
N GLY A 155 -6.92 2.50 0.34
CA GLY A 155 -5.50 2.63 0.61
C GLY A 155 -4.99 1.53 1.55
N PHE A 156 -3.77 1.04 1.29
CA PHE A 156 -3.21 -0.10 2.01
C PHE A 156 -1.68 -0.02 2.12
N ILE A 157 -1.14 -0.84 3.02
CA ILE A 157 0.29 -1.11 3.18
C ILE A 157 0.52 -2.56 2.78
N PHE A 158 1.53 -2.81 1.95
CA PHE A 158 1.96 -4.13 1.55
C PHE A 158 3.42 -4.35 1.89
N ALA A 159 3.75 -5.48 2.51
CA ALA A 159 5.14 -5.86 2.78
C ALA A 159 5.40 -7.25 2.24
N ARG A 160 6.54 -7.44 1.57
CA ARG A 160 6.95 -8.73 1.00
C ARG A 160 8.36 -9.08 1.43
N ALA A 161 8.54 -10.18 2.13
CA ALA A 161 9.84 -10.75 2.44
C ALA A 161 10.38 -11.53 1.22
N PRO A 162 11.71 -11.62 1.05
CA PRO A 162 12.30 -12.46 0.02
C PRO A 162 12.10 -13.93 0.37
N ILE A 163 11.83 -14.75 -0.65
CA ILE A 163 11.66 -16.20 -0.50
C ILE A 163 12.76 -16.89 -1.29
N SER A 164 13.65 -17.60 -0.60
CA SER A 164 14.66 -18.44 -1.25
C SER A 164 14.03 -19.75 -1.72
N ASP A 165 14.50 -20.27 -2.85
CA ASP A 165 14.02 -21.52 -3.45
C ASP A 165 12.50 -21.54 -3.66
N LEU A 166 11.93 -20.39 -4.07
CA LEU A 166 10.51 -20.22 -4.28
C LEU A 166 10.00 -21.17 -5.37
N LEU A 167 9.08 -22.06 -4.97
CA LEU A 167 8.31 -22.89 -5.89
C LEU A 167 6.85 -22.47 -5.82
N VAL A 168 6.30 -22.05 -6.96
CA VAL A 168 4.86 -21.77 -7.14
C VAL A 168 4.23 -22.93 -7.90
N TYR A 169 3.12 -23.46 -7.40
CA TYR A 169 2.41 -24.55 -8.05
C TYR A 169 0.91 -24.50 -7.74
N CYS A 170 0.11 -25.23 -8.52
CA CYS A 170 -1.34 -25.25 -8.36
C CYS A 170 -1.83 -26.59 -7.80
N LYS A 171 -2.87 -26.54 -6.98
CA LYS A 171 -3.58 -27.71 -6.47
C LYS A 171 -5.05 -27.66 -6.87
N ARG A 172 -5.59 -28.80 -7.32
CA ARG A 172 -7.03 -29.04 -7.46
C ARG A 172 -7.41 -30.17 -6.53
N ASN A 173 -8.27 -29.91 -5.53
CA ASN A 173 -8.68 -30.91 -4.53
C ASN A 173 -7.48 -31.63 -3.88
N GLU A 174 -6.50 -30.86 -3.39
CA GLU A 174 -5.22 -31.32 -2.81
C GLU A 174 -4.22 -32.01 -3.76
N ILE A 175 -4.59 -32.27 -5.01
CA ILE A 175 -3.70 -32.89 -6.00
C ILE A 175 -2.97 -31.79 -6.77
N ARG A 176 -1.65 -31.90 -6.87
CA ARG A 176 -0.85 -30.98 -7.70
C ARG A 176 -1.22 -31.13 -9.17
N ILE A 177 -1.53 -30.02 -9.83
CA ILE A 177 -1.80 -29.95 -11.26
C ILE A 177 -0.80 -29.03 -11.95
N GLU A 178 -0.75 -29.10 -13.28
CA GLU A 178 0.05 -28.20 -14.11
C GLU A 178 -0.51 -26.77 -14.05
N MET A 179 0.38 -25.78 -14.07
CA MET A 179 0.00 -24.36 -13.95
C MET A 179 -0.87 -23.87 -15.11
N GLU A 180 -0.68 -24.40 -16.32
CA GLU A 180 -1.43 -24.01 -17.52
C GLU A 180 -2.94 -24.28 -17.40
N GLY A 181 -3.34 -25.24 -16.55
CA GLY A 181 -4.74 -25.60 -16.30
C GLY A 181 -5.29 -25.08 -14.97
N CYS A 182 -4.57 -24.21 -14.27
CA CYS A 182 -4.95 -23.68 -12.96
C CYS A 182 -5.97 -22.54 -13.10
N ASP A 183 -7.13 -22.69 -12.47
CA ASP A 183 -8.20 -21.67 -12.48
C ASP A 183 -8.62 -21.29 -11.04
N PRO A 184 -7.86 -20.40 -10.37
CA PRO A 184 -8.13 -19.98 -9.00
C PRO A 184 -9.35 -19.04 -8.86
N LEU A 185 -9.95 -18.59 -9.98
CA LEU A 185 -11.09 -17.68 -9.96
C LEU A 185 -12.42 -18.39 -10.29
N GLY A 186 -12.39 -19.40 -11.16
CA GLY A 186 -13.57 -20.14 -11.60
C GLY A 186 -13.74 -21.53 -11.00
N SER A 187 -12.76 -22.05 -10.25
CA SER A 187 -12.78 -23.41 -9.69
C SER A 187 -12.27 -23.48 -8.25
N SER A 188 -12.14 -24.69 -7.69
CA SER A 188 -11.53 -24.93 -6.36
C SER A 188 -9.99 -24.98 -6.40
N ASP A 189 -9.39 -24.51 -7.49
CA ASP A 189 -7.93 -24.51 -7.65
C ASP A 189 -7.27 -23.51 -6.70
N MET A 190 -6.15 -23.93 -6.12
CA MET A 190 -5.38 -23.12 -5.18
C MET A 190 -3.94 -22.99 -5.65
N ILE A 191 -3.49 -21.75 -5.80
CA ILE A 191 -2.07 -21.46 -5.97
C ILE A 191 -1.38 -21.59 -4.61
N ARG A 192 -0.35 -22.42 -4.56
CA ARG A 192 0.47 -22.73 -3.38
C ARG A 192 1.91 -22.27 -3.60
N ARG A 193 2.59 -21.97 -2.50
CA ARG A 193 4.00 -21.56 -2.49
C ARG A 193 4.77 -22.34 -1.46
N SER A 194 5.98 -22.78 -1.81
CA SER A 194 6.97 -23.29 -0.87
C SER A 194 8.31 -22.60 -1.10
N GLY A 195 9.18 -22.67 -0.10
CA GLY A 195 10.47 -21.99 -0.10
C GLY A 195 10.88 -21.68 1.33
N LYS A 196 11.83 -20.77 1.49
CA LYS A 196 12.31 -20.30 2.80
C LYS A 196 12.20 -18.78 2.89
N VAL A 197 11.43 -18.30 3.86
CA VAL A 197 11.32 -16.87 4.15
C VAL A 197 12.58 -16.38 4.87
N ASP A 198 13.09 -15.21 4.50
CA ASP A 198 14.08 -14.53 5.32
C ASP A 198 13.41 -13.95 6.58
N GLU A 199 13.62 -14.63 7.72
CA GLU A 199 13.03 -14.27 9.00
C GLU A 199 13.45 -12.87 9.47
N ARG A 200 14.69 -12.46 9.18
CA ARG A 200 15.19 -11.14 9.60
C ARG A 200 14.45 -10.04 8.85
N MET A 201 14.35 -10.16 7.53
CA MET A 201 13.59 -9.22 6.70
C MET A 201 12.12 -9.22 7.08
N ARG A 202 11.54 -10.39 7.38
CA ARG A 202 10.15 -10.48 7.82
C ARG A 202 9.92 -9.74 9.15
N ARG A 203 10.81 -9.87 10.13
CA ARG A 203 10.72 -9.12 11.40
C ARG A 203 10.81 -7.61 11.19
N ILE A 204 11.77 -7.16 10.39
CA ILE A 204 11.92 -5.74 10.02
C ILE A 204 10.60 -5.20 9.46
N GLN A 205 10.00 -5.91 8.52
CA GLN A 205 8.75 -5.48 7.89
C GLN A 205 7.58 -5.39 8.86
N VAL A 206 7.47 -6.34 9.80
CA VAL A 206 6.44 -6.29 10.84
C VAL A 206 6.64 -5.06 11.73
N GLU A 207 7.88 -4.78 12.15
CA GLU A 207 8.20 -3.59 12.96
C GLU A 207 7.96 -2.28 12.20
N MET A 208 8.30 -2.23 10.91
CA MET A 208 7.99 -1.10 10.02
C MET A 208 6.49 -0.84 9.98
N ILE A 209 5.69 -1.85 9.61
CA ILE A 209 4.24 -1.68 9.52
C ILE A 209 3.67 -1.26 10.88
N ALA A 210 4.08 -1.92 11.98
CA ALA A 210 3.61 -1.60 13.33
C ALA A 210 3.94 -0.16 13.79
N SER A 211 4.97 0.47 13.21
CA SER A 211 5.35 1.85 13.51
C SER A 211 4.52 2.90 12.77
N PHE A 212 3.67 2.49 11.82
CA PHE A 212 2.86 3.39 11.01
C PHE A 212 1.94 4.26 11.89
N GLN A 213 2.00 5.56 11.66
CA GLN A 213 1.18 6.55 12.38
C GLN A 213 0.60 7.56 11.40
N VAL A 214 -0.65 7.95 11.63
CA VAL A 214 -1.30 9.04 10.89
C VAL A 214 -0.81 10.38 11.43
N LEU A 215 -0.39 11.28 10.54
CA LEU A 215 -0.12 12.67 10.90
C LEU A 215 -1.45 13.41 11.09
N PRO A 216 -1.74 13.95 12.29
CA PRO A 216 -2.94 14.75 12.49
C PRO A 216 -2.83 16.06 11.69
N GLY A 217 -3.89 16.40 10.95
CA GLY A 217 -4.02 17.69 10.26
C GLY A 217 -3.48 17.75 8.83
N VAL A 218 -3.10 16.62 8.23
CA VAL A 218 -2.76 16.54 6.81
C VAL A 218 -4.00 16.10 6.02
N GLU A 219 -4.74 17.07 5.49
CA GLU A 219 -5.77 16.86 4.46
C GLU A 219 -5.12 17.07 3.07
N THR A 220 -5.69 16.52 1.97
CA THR A 220 -5.22 16.85 0.60
C THR A 220 -5.61 18.28 0.30
N HIS A 221 -4.89 19.22 0.90
CA HIS A 221 -5.14 20.62 0.70
C HIS A 221 -3.82 21.23 0.28
N ASP A 222 -3.78 21.62 -0.99
CA ASP A 222 -3.23 22.93 -1.24
C ASP A 222 -3.89 23.89 -0.22
N PRO A 223 -3.12 24.48 0.72
CA PRO A 223 -3.67 25.30 1.80
C PRO A 223 -4.35 26.58 1.30
N ARG A 224 -4.39 26.78 -0.01
CA ARG A 224 -5.04 27.88 -0.72
C ARG A 224 -6.44 27.51 -1.22
N ILE A 225 -6.92 26.28 -1.06
CA ILE A 225 -8.29 25.89 -1.44
C ILE A 225 -8.90 24.93 -0.43
N LYS A 226 -10.20 25.03 -0.19
CA LYS A 226 -11.01 24.12 0.62
C LYS A 226 -12.28 23.77 -0.12
N VAL A 227 -12.72 22.51 -0.04
CA VAL A 227 -13.95 22.05 -0.67
C VAL A 227 -14.91 21.56 0.40
N TYR A 228 -16.14 22.06 0.33
CA TYR A 228 -17.21 21.76 1.27
C TYR A 228 -18.17 20.70 0.73
N SER A 229 -18.38 20.67 -0.59
CA SER A 229 -19.18 19.64 -1.27
C SER A 229 -18.65 19.41 -2.69
N PRO A 230 -18.57 18.15 -3.16
CA PRO A 230 -18.79 16.92 -2.40
C PRO A 230 -17.70 16.71 -1.34
N SER A 231 -18.07 16.02 -0.27
CA SER A 231 -17.14 15.46 0.69
C SER A 231 -16.41 14.24 0.11
N ARG A 232 -15.27 13.88 0.72
CA ARG A 232 -14.46 12.75 0.26
C ARG A 232 -15.27 11.45 0.25
N ASN A 233 -15.22 10.72 -0.86
CA ASN A 233 -15.95 9.48 -1.15
C ASN A 233 -17.48 9.60 -1.12
N GLU A 234 -18.02 10.82 -1.18
CA GLU A 234 -19.46 11.03 -1.24
C GLU A 234 -20.06 10.36 -2.47
N SER A 235 -21.25 9.78 -2.30
CA SER A 235 -22.02 9.26 -3.43
C SER A 235 -22.59 10.44 -4.22
N ILE A 236 -22.20 10.58 -5.48
CA ILE A 236 -22.57 11.70 -6.33
C ILE A 236 -23.59 11.29 -7.39
N GLU A 237 -24.49 12.22 -7.68
CA GLU A 237 -25.51 12.14 -8.73
C GLU A 237 -25.42 13.38 -9.61
N SER A 238 -25.96 13.28 -10.82
CA SER A 238 -26.02 14.38 -11.77
C SER A 238 -27.36 15.12 -11.61
N PRO A 239 -27.37 16.47 -11.48
CA PRO A 239 -26.21 17.36 -11.46
C PRO A 239 -25.46 17.35 -10.11
N LEU A 240 -24.12 17.39 -10.18
CA LEU A 240 -23.26 17.53 -9.00
C LEU A 240 -23.04 19.02 -8.69
N ILE A 241 -23.40 19.44 -7.49
CA ILE A 241 -23.12 20.79 -6.98
C ILE A 241 -21.80 20.75 -6.23
N ILE A 242 -20.88 21.64 -6.58
CA ILE A 242 -19.55 21.75 -5.98
C ILE A 242 -19.46 23.10 -5.29
N THR A 243 -19.05 23.10 -4.03
CA THR A 243 -18.90 24.33 -3.23
C THR A 243 -17.63 24.28 -2.41
N GLY A 244 -17.05 25.44 -2.15
CA GLY A 244 -15.82 25.58 -1.39
C GLY A 244 -15.38 27.03 -1.31
N GLU A 245 -14.13 27.22 -0.90
CA GLU A 245 -13.46 28.51 -0.94
C GLU A 245 -12.01 28.35 -1.42
N ALA A 246 -11.51 29.28 -2.20
CA ALA A 246 -10.11 29.30 -2.64
C ALA A 246 -9.52 30.70 -2.51
N ARG A 247 -8.20 30.82 -2.34
CA ARG A 247 -7.52 32.11 -2.36
C ARG A 247 -7.55 32.68 -3.77
N GLY A 248 -7.50 34.00 -3.91
CA GLY A 248 -7.55 34.67 -5.22
C GLY A 248 -6.57 34.13 -6.27
N THR A 249 -5.40 33.65 -5.84
CA THR A 249 -4.38 33.03 -6.69
C THR A 249 -4.81 31.73 -7.38
N TRP A 250 -5.92 31.12 -6.96
CA TRP A 250 -6.52 29.96 -7.62
C TRP A 250 -7.31 30.33 -8.87
N TYR A 251 -7.84 31.55 -8.91
CA TYR A 251 -8.73 32.03 -9.97
C TYR A 251 -7.95 32.74 -11.08
N PHE A 252 -8.51 32.68 -12.28
CA PHE A 252 -8.24 33.61 -13.35
C PHE A 252 -9.58 34.03 -13.95
N GLU A 253 -9.80 35.33 -14.11
CA GLU A 253 -11.10 35.87 -14.55
C GLU A 253 -12.27 35.34 -13.69
N ALA A 254 -12.09 35.30 -12.36
CA ALA A 254 -13.06 34.78 -11.39
C ALA A 254 -13.40 33.29 -11.52
N THR A 255 -12.64 32.50 -12.30
CA THR A 255 -12.93 31.08 -12.51
C THR A 255 -11.69 30.19 -12.41
N PHE A 256 -11.91 28.90 -12.23
CA PHE A 256 -10.87 27.88 -12.38
C PHE A 256 -11.44 26.53 -12.84
N PRO A 257 -10.64 25.68 -13.53
CA PRO A 257 -11.14 24.44 -14.12
C PRO A 257 -11.51 23.38 -13.08
N ILE A 258 -12.57 22.63 -13.38
CA ILE A 258 -12.95 21.43 -12.65
C ILE A 258 -13.17 20.26 -13.60
N VAL A 259 -12.66 19.10 -13.24
CA VAL A 259 -12.70 17.88 -14.06
C VAL A 259 -13.24 16.73 -13.21
N LEU A 260 -14.19 15.97 -13.74
CA LEU A 260 -14.69 14.76 -13.13
C LEU A 260 -14.21 13.56 -13.95
N THR A 261 -13.49 12.63 -13.33
CA THR A 261 -12.99 11.41 -13.96
C THR A 261 -13.62 10.16 -13.35
N ASN A 262 -13.54 9.03 -14.07
CA ASN A 262 -13.87 7.72 -13.53
C ASN A 262 -12.64 7.02 -12.91
N TRP A 263 -12.79 5.75 -12.54
CA TRP A 263 -11.75 4.92 -11.93
C TRP A 263 -10.53 4.63 -12.83
N ASP A 264 -10.64 4.83 -14.16
CA ASP A 264 -9.55 4.62 -15.12
C ASP A 264 -8.91 5.93 -15.62
N GLY A 265 -9.36 7.08 -15.10
CA GLY A 265 -8.89 8.40 -15.46
C GLY A 265 -9.57 8.99 -16.70
N LEU A 266 -10.54 8.31 -17.30
CA LEU A 266 -11.37 8.89 -18.36
C LEU A 266 -12.16 10.08 -17.81
N ILE A 267 -12.02 11.22 -18.48
CA ILE A 267 -12.79 12.43 -18.20
C ILE A 267 -14.26 12.18 -18.56
N ILE A 268 -15.12 12.28 -17.55
CA ILE A 268 -16.57 12.12 -17.63
C ILE A 268 -17.25 13.46 -17.89
N ALA A 269 -16.74 14.53 -17.28
CA ALA A 269 -17.25 15.88 -17.48
C ALA A 269 -16.22 16.92 -17.06
N GLU A 270 -16.29 18.10 -17.67
CA GLU A 270 -15.43 19.25 -17.38
C GLU A 270 -16.31 20.50 -17.26
N HIS A 271 -15.95 21.39 -16.35
CA HIS A 271 -16.58 22.69 -16.21
C HIS A 271 -15.60 23.66 -15.53
N TYR A 272 -16.14 24.73 -14.96
CA TYR A 272 -15.42 25.78 -14.27
C TYR A 272 -16.17 26.06 -12.97
N ALA A 273 -15.42 26.23 -11.89
CA ALA A 273 -15.94 26.83 -10.68
C ALA A 273 -15.83 28.35 -10.78
N GLU A 274 -16.88 29.03 -10.33
CA GLU A 274 -16.98 30.48 -10.38
C GLU A 274 -16.89 31.05 -8.95
N ALA A 275 -16.08 32.09 -8.77
CA ALA A 275 -16.05 32.86 -7.53
C ALA A 275 -17.41 33.55 -7.32
N THR A 276 -17.92 33.51 -6.09
CA THR A 276 -19.19 34.17 -5.75
C THR A 276 -18.99 35.50 -5.02
N ASP A 277 -17.74 35.94 -4.86
CA ASP A 277 -17.34 37.20 -4.23
C ASP A 277 -16.10 37.79 -4.93
N GLU A 278 -15.61 38.95 -4.47
CA GLU A 278 -14.42 39.62 -5.01
C GLU A 278 -13.18 38.73 -4.91
N TRP A 279 -12.67 38.27 -6.05
CA TRP A 279 -11.63 37.24 -6.11
C TRP A 279 -10.20 37.76 -6.12
N MET A 280 -9.96 39.05 -6.41
CA MET A 280 -8.62 39.63 -6.50
C MET A 280 -8.05 39.96 -5.10
N THR A 281 -8.05 38.97 -4.22
CA THR A 281 -7.60 39.07 -2.82
C THR A 281 -6.70 37.89 -2.45
N GLU A 282 -5.88 38.07 -1.42
CA GLU A 282 -5.13 36.97 -0.82
C GLU A 282 -6.01 36.10 0.10
N ASP A 283 -7.18 36.60 0.49
CA ASP A 283 -8.13 35.89 1.36
C ASP A 283 -8.87 34.76 0.64
N PHE A 284 -9.53 33.89 1.42
CA PHE A 284 -10.41 32.85 0.89
C PHE A 284 -11.70 33.45 0.33
N VAL A 285 -12.01 33.08 -0.90
CA VAL A 285 -13.15 33.55 -1.69
C VAL A 285 -14.03 32.33 -1.96
N PRO A 286 -15.34 32.38 -1.64
CA PRO A 286 -16.21 31.24 -1.91
C PRO A 286 -16.38 31.01 -3.42
N PHE A 287 -16.51 29.74 -3.82
CA PHE A 287 -16.84 29.37 -5.20
C PHE A 287 -18.01 28.39 -5.27
N LYS A 288 -18.61 28.33 -6.45
CA LYS A 288 -19.63 27.34 -6.80
C LYS A 288 -19.46 26.83 -8.22
N ALA A 289 -19.76 25.56 -8.43
CA ALA A 289 -19.93 24.97 -9.75
C ALA A 289 -21.13 24.02 -9.77
N THR A 290 -21.69 23.80 -10.95
CA THR A 290 -22.70 22.75 -11.18
C THR A 290 -22.26 21.93 -12.37
N LEU A 291 -21.98 20.66 -12.16
CA LEU A 291 -21.43 19.76 -13.16
C LEU A 291 -22.47 18.72 -13.55
N ASN A 292 -22.89 18.76 -14.81
CA ASN A 292 -23.80 17.77 -15.38
C ASN A 292 -22.98 16.64 -16.00
N PHE A 293 -23.28 15.41 -15.64
CA PHE A 293 -22.61 14.22 -16.18
C PHE A 293 -23.57 13.05 -16.36
N VAL A 294 -23.09 12.02 -17.05
CA VAL A 294 -23.75 10.71 -17.12
C VAL A 294 -22.93 9.76 -16.26
N SER A 295 -23.56 9.09 -15.30
CA SER A 295 -22.85 8.13 -14.44
C SER A 295 -22.21 7.04 -15.30
N PRO A 296 -20.89 6.79 -15.18
CA PRO A 296 -20.21 5.72 -15.89
C PRO A 296 -20.50 4.34 -15.26
N TYR A 297 -21.16 4.29 -14.10
CA TYR A 297 -21.42 3.08 -13.33
C TYR A 297 -22.85 2.55 -13.55
N LYS A 298 -22.97 1.27 -13.91
CA LYS A 298 -24.23 0.58 -14.21
C LYS A 298 -24.47 -0.61 -13.29
N ASN A 299 -25.73 -1.06 -13.24
CA ASN A 299 -26.08 -2.28 -12.53
C ASN A 299 -25.28 -3.48 -13.05
N GLY A 300 -24.68 -4.23 -12.13
CA GLY A 300 -23.86 -5.40 -12.47
C GLY A 300 -22.38 -5.08 -12.74
N ASP A 301 -22.01 -3.81 -12.83
CA ASP A 301 -20.60 -3.44 -12.90
C ASP A 301 -19.89 -3.74 -11.56
N PRO A 302 -18.63 -4.20 -11.59
CA PRO A 302 -17.79 -4.33 -10.40
C PRO A 302 -17.77 -3.06 -9.52
N ASP A 303 -17.75 -3.21 -8.19
CA ASP A 303 -17.83 -2.07 -7.26
C ASP A 303 -16.72 -1.02 -7.48
N PHE A 304 -15.54 -1.45 -7.93
CA PHE A 304 -14.44 -0.55 -8.21
C PHE A 304 -14.76 0.48 -9.30
N MET A 305 -15.70 0.17 -10.20
CA MET A 305 -16.16 1.09 -11.26
C MET A 305 -17.10 2.18 -10.72
N ARG A 306 -17.48 2.14 -9.44
CA ARG A 306 -18.14 3.28 -8.78
C ARG A 306 -17.17 4.41 -8.49
N ARG A 307 -15.85 4.19 -8.52
CA ARG A 307 -14.87 5.21 -8.13
C ARG A 307 -14.67 6.25 -9.23
N GLY A 308 -14.28 7.45 -8.81
CA GLY A 308 -13.85 8.54 -9.68
C GLY A 308 -13.21 9.65 -8.87
N PHE A 309 -12.69 10.68 -9.55
CA PHE A 309 -12.09 11.84 -8.91
C PHE A 309 -12.72 13.13 -9.43
N LEU A 310 -13.11 14.00 -8.51
CA LEU A 310 -13.34 15.41 -8.80
C LEU A 310 -12.02 16.16 -8.60
N ILE A 311 -11.47 16.68 -9.68
CA ILE A 311 -10.20 17.37 -9.73
C ILE A 311 -10.50 18.87 -9.88
N LEU A 312 -10.00 19.68 -8.96
CA LEU A 312 -10.04 21.14 -9.06
C LEU A 312 -8.63 21.60 -9.42
N GLN A 313 -8.49 22.30 -10.53
CA GLN A 313 -7.19 22.77 -11.03
C GLN A 313 -7.08 24.27 -10.81
N ARG A 314 -5.92 24.73 -10.38
CA ARG A 314 -5.60 26.15 -10.33
C ARG A 314 -5.54 26.69 -11.75
N SER A 315 -6.15 27.84 -11.99
CA SER A 315 -6.01 28.52 -13.27
C SER A 315 -4.55 28.87 -13.55
N ASN A 316 -4.01 28.38 -14.67
CA ASN A 316 -2.66 28.68 -15.14
C ASN A 316 -2.67 29.24 -16.57
N PRO A 317 -2.97 30.54 -16.76
CA PRO A 317 -2.98 31.17 -18.09
C PRO A 317 -1.62 31.16 -18.78
N SER A 318 -0.53 31.02 -18.00
CA SER A 318 0.84 30.99 -18.53
C SER A 318 1.22 29.65 -19.14
N GLY A 319 0.53 28.56 -18.74
CA GLY A 319 0.85 27.18 -19.12
C GLY A 319 2.21 26.69 -18.60
N LEU A 320 2.83 27.39 -17.66
CA LEU A 320 4.12 27.03 -17.08
C LEU A 320 3.93 26.00 -15.94
N PRO A 321 4.64 24.86 -15.95
CA PRO A 321 4.46 23.80 -14.95
C PRO A 321 4.62 24.26 -13.49
N GLU A 322 5.53 25.20 -13.21
CA GLU A 322 5.71 25.75 -11.86
C GLU A 322 4.48 26.47 -11.31
N ASN A 323 3.52 26.79 -12.19
CA ASN A 323 2.26 27.41 -11.83
C ASN A 323 1.10 26.41 -11.73
N ASP A 324 1.31 25.14 -12.04
CA ASP A 324 0.27 24.14 -11.89
C ASP A 324 0.05 23.80 -10.41
N ALA A 325 -1.22 23.63 -10.06
CA ALA A 325 -1.62 23.08 -8.78
C ALA A 325 -2.99 22.44 -8.98
N ALA A 326 -3.23 21.30 -8.35
CA ALA A 326 -4.54 20.65 -8.36
C ALA A 326 -4.80 20.01 -7.01
N ILE A 327 -6.08 19.86 -6.68
CA ILE A 327 -6.53 18.98 -5.60
C ILE A 327 -7.49 17.95 -6.19
N GLU A 328 -7.45 16.75 -5.64
CA GLU A 328 -8.31 15.65 -6.05
C GLU A 328 -9.19 15.20 -4.90
N ILE A 329 -10.47 15.05 -5.19
CA ILE A 329 -11.48 14.60 -4.24
C ILE A 329 -12.06 13.30 -4.80
N PRO A 330 -11.78 12.14 -4.19
CA PRO A 330 -12.39 10.90 -4.59
C PRO A 330 -13.89 10.99 -4.36
N VAL A 331 -14.66 10.44 -5.29
CA VAL A 331 -16.13 10.41 -5.28
C VAL A 331 -16.61 9.02 -5.66
N ARG A 332 -17.87 8.71 -5.34
CA ARG A 332 -18.52 7.46 -5.76
C ARG A 332 -19.72 7.75 -6.65
N PHE A 333 -19.74 7.22 -7.85
CA PHE A 333 -20.88 7.34 -8.74
C PHE A 333 -22.07 6.52 -8.22
N SER A 334 -23.22 7.18 -8.08
CA SER A 334 -24.50 6.48 -7.98
C SER A 334 -24.81 5.73 -9.28
N GLU A 335 -25.65 4.71 -9.19
CA GLU A 335 -26.08 3.93 -10.35
C GLU A 335 -26.80 4.80 -11.38
N GLN A 336 -26.45 4.61 -12.65
CA GLN A 336 -27.18 5.23 -13.75
C GLN A 336 -28.61 4.69 -13.79
N ASN A 337 -29.59 5.54 -13.42
CA ASN A 337 -31.03 5.25 -13.62
C ASN A 337 -31.43 5.26 -15.10
#